data_AF-A0A2R6B8P1-F1
#
_entry.id   AF-A0A2R6B8P1-F1
#
_cell.length_a   1.000
_cell.length_b   1.000
_cell.length_c   1.000
_cell.angle_alpha   90.00
_cell.angle_beta   90.00
_cell.angle_gamma   90.00
#
_symmetry.space_group_name_H-M   'P 1'
#
loop_
_entity.id
_entity.type
_entity.pdbx_description
1 polymer ?
#
loop_
_entity_poly.entity_id
_entity_poly.type
_entity_poly.pdbx_seq_one_letter_code
_entity_poly.pdbx_strand_id
1 'polypeptide(L)'
;MVRMNKFSLIAIWIYTVIATILEALSFYYLRQFGYLLANSVIMALGLSQVFVIAAYYMHLKYESKALVIVALSPIMVVAALITGILFSIPHH
;
A
#
# COMPACT_ATOMS: atom_id res chain seq x y z
N MET A 1 9.66 5.27 24.46
CA MET A 1 9.33 4.05 23.68
C MET A 1 7.89 3.65 24.01
N VAL A 2 6.94 3.91 23.10
CA VAL A 2 5.55 3.43 23.25
C VAL A 2 5.56 1.94 22.94
N ARG A 3 5.35 1.09 23.96
CA ARG A 3 5.37 -0.36 23.81
C ARG A 3 4.11 -0.79 23.07
N MET A 4 4.27 -1.28 21.85
CA MET A 4 3.14 -1.76 21.06
C MET A 4 2.63 -3.08 21.66
N ASN A 5 1.35 -3.13 22.02
CA ASN A 5 0.76 -4.35 22.58
C ASN A 5 0.72 -5.45 21.51
N LYS A 6 1.09 -6.68 21.89
CA LYS A 6 1.04 -7.86 21.00
C LYS A 6 -0.33 -8.03 20.33
N PHE A 7 -1.40 -7.68 21.03
CA PHE A 7 -2.77 -7.66 20.52
C PHE A 7 -2.96 -6.69 19.34
N SER A 8 -2.32 -5.52 19.34
CA SER A 8 -2.39 -4.56 18.23
C SER A 8 -1.69 -5.11 16.98
N LEU A 9 -0.58 -5.83 17.16
CA LEU A 9 0.18 -6.46 16.07
C LEU A 9 -0.63 -7.56 15.39
N ILE A 10 -1.30 -8.40 16.19
CA ILE A 10 -2.23 -9.43 15.70
C ILE A 10 -3.43 -8.81 14.99
N ALA A 11 -4.02 -7.74 15.54
CA ALA A 11 -5.14 -7.05 14.89
C ALA A 11 -4.75 -6.47 13.53
N ILE A 12 -3.56 -5.89 13.41
CA ILE A 12 -3.02 -5.37 12.16
C ILE A 12 -2.75 -6.50 11.16
N TRP A 13 -2.20 -7.63 11.62
CA TRP A 13 -2.01 -8.81 10.79
C TRP A 13 -3.35 -9.33 10.23
N ILE A 14 -4.36 -9.48 11.10
CA ILE A 14 -5.70 -9.90 10.69
C ILE A 14 -6.28 -8.91 9.67
N TYR A 15 -6.13 -7.60 9.91
CA TYR A 15 -6.56 -6.57 8.97
C TYR A 15 -5.89 -6.76 7.59
N THR A 16 -4.57 -6.96 7.54
CA THR A 16 -3.87 -7.18 6.27
C THR A 16 -4.36 -8.43 5.56
N VAL A 17 -4.61 -9.53 6.27
CA VAL A 17 -5.16 -10.76 5.67
C VAL A 17 -6.55 -10.53 5.10
N ILE A 18 -7.43 -9.87 5.84
CA ILE A 18 -8.79 -9.56 5.39
C ILE A 18 -8.75 -8.65 4.16
N ALA A 19 -7.89 -7.62 4.17
CA ALA A 19 -7.72 -6.72 3.03
C ALA A 19 -7.29 -7.48 1.77
N THR A 20 -6.32 -8.40 1.86
CA THR A 20 -5.90 -9.22 0.72
C THR A 20 -7.01 -10.14 0.21
N ILE A 21 -7.81 -10.72 1.11
CA ILE A 21 -8.99 -11.50 0.71
C ILE A 21 -9.99 -10.60 -0.03
N LEU A 22 -10.25 -9.39 0.47
CA LEU A 22 -11.16 -8.44 -0.17
C LEU A 22 -10.64 -7.98 -1.54
N GLU A 23 -9.34 -7.80 -1.73
CA GLU A 23 -8.75 -7.51 -3.04
C GLU A 23 -9.00 -8.66 -4.02
N ALA A 24 -8.74 -9.90 -3.60
CA ALA A 24 -8.99 -11.08 -4.42
C ALA A 24 -10.47 -11.21 -4.77
N LEU A 25 -11.37 -11.04 -3.79
CA LEU A 25 -12.82 -11.07 -4.02
C LEU A 25 -13.25 -9.92 -4.95
N SER A 26 -12.68 -8.74 -4.80
CA SER A 26 -12.97 -7.59 -5.67
C SER A 26 -12.63 -7.90 -7.13
N PHE A 27 -11.54 -8.63 -7.37
CA PHE A 27 -11.20 -9.09 -8.71
C PHE A 27 -12.26 -10.02 -9.31
N TYR A 28 -12.80 -10.97 -8.52
CA TYR A 28 -13.80 -11.92 -9.02
C TYR A 28 -15.20 -11.32 -9.14
N TYR A 29 -15.62 -10.51 -8.16
CA TYR A 29 -17.00 -10.04 -8.04
C TYR A 29 -17.24 -8.62 -8.57
N LEU A 30 -16.25 -7.73 -8.51
CA LEU A 30 -16.42 -6.33 -8.95
C LEU A 30 -15.99 -6.11 -10.40
N ARG A 31 -15.16 -6.99 -10.95
CA ARG A 31 -14.68 -6.86 -12.34
C ARG A 31 -15.82 -6.92 -13.36
N GLN A 32 -16.88 -7.67 -13.09
CA GLN A 32 -18.09 -7.71 -13.94
C GLN A 32 -18.84 -6.36 -13.99
N PHE A 33 -18.72 -5.52 -12.94
CA PHE A 33 -19.35 -4.21 -12.88
C PHE A 33 -18.47 -3.09 -13.46
N GLY A 34 -17.21 -3.38 -13.75
CA GLY A 34 -16.30 -2.46 -14.42
C GLY A 34 -14.85 -2.58 -13.94
N TYR A 35 -13.92 -2.59 -14.89
CA TYR A 35 -12.48 -2.68 -14.63
C TYR A 35 -11.97 -1.55 -13.73
N LEU A 36 -12.45 -0.34 -13.93
CA LEU A 36 -12.04 0.83 -13.15
C LEU A 36 -12.45 0.71 -11.67
N LEU A 37 -13.64 0.18 -11.41
CA LEU A 37 -14.16 0.05 -10.05
C LEU A 37 -13.37 -1.01 -9.26
N ALA A 38 -13.15 -2.19 -9.85
CA ALA A 38 -12.33 -3.23 -9.24
C ALA A 38 -10.89 -2.74 -8.97
N ASN A 39 -10.26 -2.08 -9.95
CA ASN A 39 -8.91 -1.56 -9.81
C ASN A 39 -8.81 -0.47 -8.74
N SER A 40 -9.81 0.42 -8.63
CA SER A 40 -9.82 1.48 -7.62
C SER A 40 -9.92 0.91 -6.21
N VAL A 41 -10.77 -0.12 -6.01
CA VAL A 41 -10.91 -0.80 -4.71
C VAL A 41 -9.62 -1.53 -4.33
N ILE A 42 -9.02 -2.27 -5.27
CA ILE A 42 -7.74 -2.96 -5.04
C ILE A 42 -6.65 -1.94 -4.69
N MET A 43 -6.56 -0.83 -5.44
CA MET A 43 -5.57 0.21 -5.17
C MET A 43 -5.76 0.85 -3.80
N ALA A 44 -7.00 1.12 -3.39
CA ALA A 44 -7.30 1.71 -2.08
C ALA A 44 -6.92 0.76 -0.93
N LEU A 45 -7.24 -0.54 -1.05
CA LEU A 45 -6.88 -1.56 -0.06
C LEU A 45 -5.37 -1.77 0.00
N GLY A 46 -4.69 -1.82 -1.15
CA GLY A 46 -3.24 -1.97 -1.19
C GLY A 46 -2.53 -0.78 -0.55
N LEU A 47 -2.98 0.45 -0.83
CA LEU A 47 -2.42 1.65 -0.21
C LEU A 47 -2.62 1.67 1.31
N SER A 48 -3.80 1.27 1.80
CA SER A 48 -4.05 1.22 3.24
C SER A 48 -3.21 0.16 3.92
N GLN A 49 -2.98 -1.00 3.30
CA GLN A 49 -2.06 -2.03 3.82
C GLN A 49 -0.62 -1.53 3.87
N VAL A 50 -0.11 -0.92 2.80
CA VAL A 50 1.24 -0.34 2.77
C VAL A 50 1.43 0.67 3.88
N PHE A 51 0.45 1.55 4.10
CA PHE A 51 0.50 2.55 5.16
C PHE A 51 0.53 1.90 6.56
N VAL A 52 -0.34 0.92 6.80
CA VAL A 52 -0.39 0.21 8.08
C VAL A 52 0.90 -0.58 8.33
N ILE A 53 1.47 -1.21 7.30
CA ILE A 53 2.74 -1.94 7.41
C ILE A 53 3.90 -0.98 7.71
N ALA A 54 4.01 0.11 6.95
CA ALA A 54 5.02 1.14 7.18
C ALA A 54 4.91 1.72 8.59
N ALA A 55 3.71 2.11 9.03
CA ALA A 55 3.51 2.72 10.34
C ALA A 55 3.83 1.77 11.50
N TYR A 56 3.43 0.50 11.41
CA TYR A 56 3.43 -0.41 12.57
C TYR A 56 4.51 -1.50 12.51
N TYR A 57 4.79 -2.10 11.36
CA TYR A 57 5.83 -3.13 11.23
C TYR A 57 7.22 -2.54 11.02
N MET A 58 7.34 -1.42 10.29
CA MET A 58 8.63 -0.72 10.12
C MET A 58 8.92 0.28 11.23
N HIS A 59 8.07 0.33 12.28
CA HIS A 59 8.19 1.24 13.41
C HIS A 59 8.28 2.75 13.06
N LEU A 60 7.99 3.15 11.81
CA LEU A 60 8.10 4.53 11.33
C LEU A 60 7.24 5.51 12.13
N LYS A 61 6.13 5.04 12.71
CA LYS A 61 5.28 5.85 13.59
C LYS A 61 6.01 6.37 14.84
N TYR A 62 7.07 5.69 15.28
CA TYR A 62 7.79 5.98 16.52
C TYR A 62 9.20 6.51 16.28
N GLU A 63 9.61 6.67 15.02
CA GLU A 63 10.94 7.11 14.60
C GLU A 63 11.02 8.61 14.32
N SER A 64 12.24 9.14 14.24
CA SER A 64 12.46 10.55 13.91
C SER A 64 11.98 10.89 12.49
N LYS A 65 11.49 12.12 12.29
CA LYS A 65 10.97 12.59 10.98
C LYS A 65 11.98 12.43 9.83
N ALA A 66 13.28 12.45 10.13
CA ALA A 66 14.34 12.23 9.15
C ALA A 66 14.33 10.80 8.57
N LEU A 67 14.08 9.78 9.39
CA LEU A 67 13.99 8.39 8.94
C LEU A 67 12.79 8.18 8.00
N VAL A 68 11.68 8.88 8.28
CA VAL A 68 10.48 8.84 7.43
C VAL A 68 10.78 9.37 6.02
N ILE A 69 11.53 10.47 5.92
CA ILE A 69 11.93 11.03 4.62
C ILE A 69 12.79 10.03 3.84
N VAL A 70 13.74 9.38 4.50
CA VAL A 70 14.59 8.36 3.87
C VAL A 70 13.75 7.16 3.42
N ALA A 71 12.81 6.68 4.22
CA ALA A 71 11.92 5.58 3.88
C ALA A 71 10.97 5.91 2.72
N LEU A 72 10.62 7.19 2.53
CA LEU A 72 9.79 7.65 1.40
C LEU A 72 10.59 7.92 0.12
N SER A 73 11.92 8.08 0.21
CA SER A 73 12.77 8.38 -0.96
C SER A 73 12.65 7.37 -2.12
N PRO A 74 12.47 6.05 -1.90
CA PRO A 74 12.32 5.10 -2.99
C PRO A 74 11.02 5.32 -3.79
N ILE A 75 9.97 5.88 -3.16
CA ILE A 75 8.70 6.16 -3.83
C ILE A 75 8.90 7.21 -4.92
N MET A 76 9.74 8.23 -4.67
CA MET A 76 10.06 9.24 -5.68
C MET A 76 10.81 8.64 -6.87
N VAL A 77 11.75 7.73 -6.61
CA VAL A 77 12.52 7.03 -7.66
C VAL A 77 11.59 6.16 -8.51
N VAL A 78 10.72 5.38 -7.86
CA VAL A 78 9.72 4.54 -8.55
C VAL A 78 8.78 5.40 -9.39
N ALA A 79 8.29 6.52 -8.86
CA ALA A 79 7.45 7.44 -9.60
C ALA A 79 8.16 8.01 -10.83
N ALA A 80 9.42 8.43 -10.70
CA ALA A 80 10.22 8.93 -11.82
C ALA A 80 10.49 7.85 -12.89
N LEU A 81 10.69 6.59 -12.47
CA LEU A 81 10.83 5.47 -13.40
C LEU A 81 9.53 5.18 -14.15
N ILE A 82 8.39 5.18 -13.45
CA ILE A 82 7.08 4.98 -14.07
C ILE A 82 6.80 6.08 -15.09
N THR A 83 7.03 7.35 -14.75
CA THR A 83 6.84 8.45 -15.70
C THR A 83 7.80 8.34 -16.88
N GLY A 84 9.08 8.03 -16.64
CA GLY A 84 10.05 7.81 -17.70
C GLY A 84 9.65 6.69 -18.67
N ILE A 85 9.11 5.59 -18.16
CA ILE A 85 8.57 4.49 -18.99
C ILE A 85 7.34 4.95 -19.78
N LEU A 86 6.41 5.66 -19.15
CA LEU A 86 5.21 6.15 -19.83
C LEU A 86 5.55 7.12 -20.98
N PHE A 87 6.56 7.97 -20.80
CA PHE A 87 7.05 8.88 -21.83
C PHE A 87 7.87 8.20 -22.93
N SER A 88 8.47 7.03 -22.66
CA SER A 88 9.31 6.32 -23.64
C SER A 88 8.52 5.39 -24.57
N ILE A 89 7.25 5.10 -24.26
CA ILE A 89 6.37 4.32 -25.13
C ILE A 89 5.95 5.21 -26.33
N PRO A 90 6.31 4.85 -27.58
CA PRO A 90 5.92 5.63 -28.75
C PRO A 90 4.40 5.65 -28.90
N HIS A 91 3.81 6.83 -28.98
CA HIS A 91 2.41 7.01 -29.38
C HIS A 91 2.31 6.79 -30.90
N HIS A 92 2.06 5.55 -31.31
CA HIS A 92 1.60 5.21 -32.66
C HIS A 92 0.08 5.24 -32.73
#